data_AF-U2RZC3-F1
#
_entry.id   AF-U2RZC3-F1
#
_cell.length_a   1.000
_cell.length_b   1.000
_cell.length_c   1.000
_cell.angle_alpha   90.00
_cell.angle_beta   90.00
_cell.angle_gamma   90.00
#
_symmetry.space_group_name_H-M   'P 1'
#
loop_
_entity.id
_entity.type
_entity.pdbx_description
1 polymer ?
#
loop_
_entity_poly.entity_id
_entity_poly.type
_entity_poly.pdbx_seq_one_letter_code
_entity_poly.pdbx_strand_id
1 'polypeptide(L)'
;MSWRALASGIAPGDQLHTPDNTWVTVQSIEATGHARTVHNLEIEDLHTCHVHTGTTWTTVHNSCTVDKVIQETQQGKGNITSQFKLTEDEALEVGEKWLGNEYSEIGRSGQGVFRSADGTRQFRIDDGSLTGAHSPGVPHVHLEAFSPGANYPYVNNHIPLIR
;
A
#
# COMPACT_ATOMS: atom_id res chain seq x y z
N MET A 1 10.18 6.78 -14.49
CA MET A 1 8.99 6.08 -15.00
C MET A 1 7.77 6.68 -14.32
N SER A 2 6.67 6.90 -15.05
CA SER A 2 5.40 7.33 -14.46
C SER A 2 4.42 6.16 -14.55
N TRP A 3 3.88 5.72 -13.40
CA TRP A 3 2.86 4.69 -13.36
C TRP A 3 1.48 5.31 -13.55
N ARG A 4 0.57 4.61 -14.24
CA ARG A 4 -0.85 4.92 -14.21
C ARG A 4 -1.52 4.00 -13.20
N ALA A 5 -2.21 4.60 -12.22
CA ALA A 5 -2.76 3.88 -11.06
C ALA A 5 -3.84 2.85 -11.43
N LEU A 6 -4.54 3.05 -12.56
CA LEU A 6 -5.55 2.13 -13.07
C LEU A 6 -5.40 1.99 -14.59
N ALA A 7 -5.76 0.82 -15.11
CA ALA A 7 -5.84 0.61 -16.55
C ALA A 7 -6.81 1.59 -17.24
N SER A 8 -7.85 2.05 -16.54
CA SER A 8 -8.79 3.08 -17.02
C SER A 8 -8.15 4.46 -17.22
N GLY A 9 -6.96 4.70 -16.66
CA GLY A 9 -6.20 5.93 -16.87
C GLY A 9 -5.32 5.91 -18.12
N ILE A 10 -5.22 4.77 -18.82
CA ILE A 10 -4.44 4.59 -20.05
C ILE A 10 -5.26 5.12 -21.24
N ALA A 11 -4.61 5.70 -22.24
CA ALA A 11 -5.22 6.14 -23.49
C ALA A 11 -4.42 5.68 -24.72
N PRO A 12 -5.03 5.63 -25.92
CA PRO A 12 -4.29 5.47 -27.17
C PRO A 12 -3.16 6.51 -27.27
N GLY A 13 -1.96 6.06 -27.66
CA GLY A 13 -0.74 6.85 -27.71
C GLY A 13 0.13 6.77 -26.45
N ASP A 14 -0.40 6.28 -25.32
CA ASP A 14 0.43 6.01 -24.13
C ASP A 14 1.47 4.91 -24.44
N GLN A 15 2.60 4.97 -23.75
CA GLN A 15 3.67 3.97 -23.84
C GLN A 15 3.63 3.03 -22.63
N LEU A 16 3.69 1.72 -22.90
CA LEU A 16 3.79 0.68 -21.87
C LEU A 16 5.17 0.04 -21.94
N HIS A 17 5.72 -0.26 -20.77
CA HIS A 17 7.06 -0.85 -20.68
C HIS A 17 7.03 -2.35 -20.97
N THR A 18 8.12 -2.85 -21.52
CA THR A 18 8.34 -4.26 -21.86
C THR A 18 9.46 -4.89 -21.01
N PRO A 19 9.65 -6.21 -21.03
CA PRO A 19 10.73 -6.88 -20.28
C PRO A 19 12.14 -6.55 -20.78
N ASP A 20 12.29 -6.24 -22.06
CA ASP A 20 13.57 -5.88 -22.68
C ASP A 20 13.94 -4.40 -22.51
N ASN A 21 13.26 -3.70 -21.59
CA ASN A 21 13.47 -2.29 -21.28
C ASN A 21 13.21 -1.36 -22.49
N THR A 22 12.24 -1.74 -23.32
CA THR A 22 11.71 -0.95 -24.44
C THR A 22 10.25 -0.56 -24.17
N TRP A 23 9.55 -0.10 -25.21
CA TRP A 23 8.21 0.46 -25.10
C TRP A 23 7.31 -0.04 -26.23
N VAL A 24 6.06 -0.34 -25.89
CA VAL A 24 4.96 -0.55 -26.86
C VAL A 24 3.96 0.57 -26.75
N THR A 25 3.38 0.99 -27.88
CA THR A 25 2.38 2.07 -27.92
C THR A 25 0.98 1.48 -27.88
N VAL A 26 0.12 2.02 -27.02
CA VAL A 26 -1.30 1.66 -26.97
C VAL A 26 -1.97 2.17 -28.24
N GLN A 27 -2.51 1.28 -29.06
CA GLN A 27 -3.19 1.66 -30.31
C GLN A 27 -4.67 1.97 -30.08
N SER A 28 -5.33 1.20 -29.23
CA SER A 28 -6.75 1.34 -28.93
C SER A 28 -7.06 0.78 -27.54
N ILE A 29 -8.21 1.17 -27.00
CA ILE A 29 -8.76 0.64 -25.75
C ILE A 29 -10.22 0.29 -26.03
N GLU A 30 -10.61 -0.92 -25.65
CA GLU A 30 -11.96 -1.43 -25.85
C GLU A 30 -12.49 -2.02 -24.54
N ALA A 31 -13.65 -1.53 -24.10
CA ALA A 31 -14.37 -2.14 -22.99
C ALA A 31 -15.06 -3.40 -23.49
N THR A 32 -14.71 -4.56 -22.91
CA THR A 32 -15.24 -5.86 -23.35
C THR A 32 -16.73 -6.04 -23.02
N GLY A 33 -17.31 -5.25 -22.13
CA GLY A 33 -18.73 -5.31 -21.75
C GLY A 33 -19.15 -6.58 -21.01
N HIS A 34 -18.21 -7.48 -20.67
CA HIS A 34 -18.49 -8.78 -20.07
C HIS A 34 -17.79 -8.90 -18.72
N ALA A 35 -18.54 -9.35 -17.71
CA ALA A 35 -17.94 -9.84 -16.47
C ALA A 35 -17.22 -11.18 -16.75
N ARG A 36 -15.97 -11.29 -16.33
CA ARG A 36 -15.18 -12.52 -16.39
C ARG A 36 -14.52 -12.76 -15.05
N THR A 37 -14.31 -14.02 -14.70
CA THR A 37 -13.40 -14.35 -13.62
C THR A 37 -11.99 -13.90 -14.03
N VAL A 38 -11.36 -13.08 -13.18
CA VAL A 38 -10.00 -12.60 -13.34
C VAL A 38 -9.14 -13.11 -12.20
N HIS A 39 -7.84 -13.24 -12.45
CA HIS A 39 -6.89 -13.73 -11.47
C HIS A 39 -5.85 -12.64 -11.19
N ASN A 40 -5.27 -12.75 -10.00
CA ASN A 40 -4.20 -11.89 -9.55
C ASN A 40 -3.09 -12.76 -8.97
N LEU A 41 -1.86 -12.28 -9.07
CA LEU A 41 -0.67 -12.99 -8.62
C LEU A 41 0.19 -12.02 -7.81
N GLU A 42 0.48 -12.39 -6.58
CA GLU A 42 1.44 -11.64 -5.77
C GLU A 42 2.86 -12.00 -6.21
N ILE A 43 3.66 -10.96 -6.46
CA ILE A 43 5.09 -11.09 -6.66
C ILE A 43 5.73 -10.43 -5.44
N GLU A 44 6.32 -11.24 -4.58
CA GLU A 44 7.05 -10.78 -3.39
C GLU A 44 8.00 -9.62 -3.74
N ASP A 45 8.03 -8.61 -2.87
CA ASP A 45 8.77 -7.35 -2.94
C ASP A 45 8.41 -6.39 -4.10
N LEU A 46 8.53 -6.85 -5.34
CA LEU A 46 8.49 -5.97 -6.51
C LEU A 46 7.07 -5.62 -6.96
N HIS A 47 6.10 -6.45 -6.60
CA HIS A 47 4.65 -6.28 -6.89
C HIS A 47 4.34 -5.95 -8.36
N THR A 48 5.26 -6.37 -9.23
CA THR A 48 5.30 -6.05 -10.64
C THR A 48 5.63 -7.33 -11.38
N CYS A 49 4.83 -7.66 -12.38
CA CYS A 49 5.09 -8.80 -13.25
C CYS A 49 5.02 -8.39 -14.72
N HIS A 50 5.61 -9.22 -15.58
CA HIS A 50 5.40 -9.11 -17.01
C HIS A 50 4.29 -10.07 -17.42
N VAL A 51 3.24 -9.53 -18.04
CA VAL A 51 2.14 -10.33 -18.58
C VAL A 51 2.29 -10.41 -20.09
N HIS A 52 2.19 -11.63 -20.62
CA HIS A 52 2.24 -11.90 -22.05
C HIS A 52 0.83 -12.15 -22.60
N THR A 53 0.49 -11.47 -23.69
CA THR A 53 -0.75 -11.73 -24.44
C THR A 53 -0.46 -11.70 -25.94
N GLY A 54 -0.91 -12.72 -26.66
CA GLY A 54 -0.58 -12.89 -28.08
C GLY A 54 0.93 -13.00 -28.29
N THR A 55 1.54 -11.95 -28.87
CA THR A 55 2.98 -11.81 -29.09
C THR A 55 3.59 -10.62 -28.32
N THR A 56 2.82 -9.97 -27.44
CA THR A 56 3.22 -8.74 -26.76
C THR A 56 3.36 -8.96 -25.26
N TRP A 57 4.49 -8.52 -24.70
CA TRP A 57 4.72 -8.44 -23.27
C TRP A 57 4.45 -7.03 -22.76
N THR A 58 3.90 -6.91 -21.56
CA THR A 58 3.84 -5.62 -20.86
C THR A 58 4.08 -5.79 -19.38
N THR A 59 4.75 -4.80 -18.79
CA THR A 59 4.93 -4.68 -17.34
C THR A 59 3.65 -4.16 -16.70
N VAL A 60 3.09 -4.92 -15.76
CA VAL A 60 1.92 -4.51 -14.98
C VAL A 60 2.26 -4.47 -13.50
N HIS A 61 1.67 -3.50 -12.81
CA HIS A 61 1.69 -3.43 -11.37
C HIS A 61 0.44 -4.10 -10.83
N ASN A 62 0.61 -5.01 -9.87
CA ASN A 62 -0.51 -5.56 -9.14
C ASN A 62 -0.75 -4.67 -7.90
N SER A 63 -1.94 -4.08 -7.76
CA SER A 63 -2.24 -3.26 -6.58
C SER A 63 -2.31 -4.12 -5.31
N CYS A 64 -1.49 -3.79 -4.32
CA CYS A 64 -1.42 -4.51 -3.06
C CYS A 64 -2.46 -4.00 -2.06
N THR A 65 -2.86 -4.85 -1.11
CA THR A 65 -3.69 -4.46 0.05
C THR A 65 -3.06 -3.28 0.79
N VAL A 66 -1.72 -3.23 0.80
CA VAL A 66 -0.86 -2.13 1.24
C VAL A 66 -1.34 -0.76 0.73
N ASP A 67 -1.56 -0.60 -0.59
CA ASP A 67 -1.97 0.68 -1.17
C ASP A 67 -3.38 1.09 -0.71
N LYS A 68 -4.28 0.11 -0.58
CA LYS A 68 -5.65 0.35 -0.14
C LYS A 68 -5.69 0.79 1.32
N VAL A 69 -4.86 0.19 2.18
CA VAL A 69 -4.73 0.56 3.59
C VAL A 69 -4.14 1.96 3.75
N ILE A 70 -3.12 2.32 2.95
CA ILE A 70 -2.58 3.68 2.94
C ILE A 70 -3.64 4.68 2.51
N GLN A 71 -4.37 4.39 1.44
CA GLN A 71 -5.44 5.25 0.94
C GLN A 71 -6.58 5.42 1.96
N GLU A 72 -7.00 4.33 2.61
CA GLU A 72 -8.00 4.35 3.69
C GLU A 72 -7.54 5.24 4.84
N THR A 73 -6.26 5.12 5.24
CA THR A 73 -5.68 5.94 6.31
C THR A 73 -5.67 7.42 5.94
N GLN A 74 -5.30 7.77 4.71
CA GLN A 74 -5.29 9.17 4.23
C GLN A 74 -6.69 9.79 4.18
N GLN A 75 -7.72 8.99 3.95
CA GLN A 75 -9.11 9.43 3.86
C GLN A 75 -9.87 9.35 5.19
N GLY A 76 -9.27 8.69 6.19
CA GLY A 76 -9.88 8.45 7.49
C GLY A 76 -9.98 9.68 8.38
N LYS A 77 -10.64 9.50 9.54
CA LYS A 77 -10.69 10.48 10.62
C LYS A 77 -10.94 9.80 11.96
N GLY A 78 -10.17 10.19 12.98
CA GLY A 78 -10.24 9.61 14.32
C GLY A 78 -9.65 8.20 14.38
N ASN A 79 -10.04 7.44 15.41
CA ASN A 79 -9.67 6.04 15.54
C ASN A 79 -10.58 5.20 14.63
N ILE A 80 -9.98 4.49 13.68
CA ILE A 80 -10.68 3.58 12.78
C ILE A 80 -10.06 2.19 12.88
N THR A 81 -10.86 1.17 12.58
CA THR A 81 -10.36 -0.18 12.31
C THR A 81 -10.42 -0.40 10.81
N SER A 82 -9.31 -0.82 10.21
CA SER A 82 -9.20 -1.02 8.77
C SER A 82 -10.23 -2.04 8.27
N GLN A 83 -10.78 -1.79 7.09
CA GLN A 83 -11.59 -2.75 6.35
C GLN A 83 -10.75 -3.89 5.77
N PHE A 84 -9.43 -3.70 5.70
CA PHE A 84 -8.48 -4.66 5.20
C PHE A 84 -7.72 -5.32 6.34
N LYS A 85 -7.16 -6.49 6.05
CA LYS A 85 -6.20 -7.17 6.92
C LYS A 85 -4.92 -7.37 6.14
N LEU A 86 -3.79 -7.39 6.83
CA LEU A 86 -2.47 -7.56 6.22
C LEU A 86 -1.80 -8.83 6.74
N THR A 87 -1.00 -9.49 5.92
CA THR A 87 0.02 -10.42 6.42
C THR A 87 1.10 -9.68 7.21
N GLU A 88 1.99 -10.41 7.88
CA GLU A 88 3.13 -9.79 8.59
C GLU A 88 4.08 -9.07 7.61
N ASP A 89 4.31 -9.65 6.43
CA ASP A 89 5.15 -9.05 5.39
C ASP A 89 4.51 -7.79 4.79
N GLU A 90 3.20 -7.83 4.48
CA GLU A 90 2.47 -6.64 4.02
C GLU A 90 2.43 -5.54 5.09
N ALA A 91 2.43 -5.91 6.38
CA ALA A 91 2.47 -4.96 7.49
C ALA A 91 3.84 -4.26 7.61
N LEU A 92 4.94 -4.97 7.33
CA LEU A 92 6.26 -4.35 7.21
C LEU A 92 6.30 -3.41 6.01
N GLU A 93 5.88 -3.88 4.84
CA GLU A 93 5.88 -3.09 3.61
C GLU A 93 5.04 -1.80 3.75
N VAL A 94 3.84 -1.90 4.34
CA VAL A 94 2.99 -0.71 4.53
C VAL A 94 3.63 0.28 5.50
N GLY A 95 4.32 -0.20 6.53
CA GLY A 95 5.06 0.64 7.48
C GLY A 95 6.15 1.43 6.78
N GLU A 96 7.02 0.76 6.00
CA GLU A 96 8.10 1.40 5.25
C GLU A 96 7.57 2.41 4.23
N LYS A 97 6.56 2.02 3.45
CA LYS A 97 5.95 2.88 2.43
C LYS A 97 5.26 4.10 3.03
N TRP A 98 4.57 3.94 4.15
CA TRP A 98 3.88 5.03 4.85
C TRP A 98 4.85 6.04 5.42
N LEU A 99 5.94 5.57 6.03
CA LEU A 99 6.93 6.43 6.65
C LEU A 99 7.75 7.20 5.59
N GLY A 100 8.08 6.53 4.49
CA GLY A 100 9.02 7.03 3.49
C GLY A 100 10.46 7.01 4.02
N ASN A 101 11.39 7.63 3.30
CA ASN A 101 12.80 7.63 3.72
C ASN A 101 13.03 8.49 4.98
N GLU A 102 14.16 8.22 5.67
CA GLU A 102 14.66 9.02 6.80
C GLU A 102 13.71 9.10 8.01
N TYR A 103 12.84 8.10 8.17
CA TYR A 103 12.08 7.96 9.41
C TYR A 103 13.00 7.59 10.58
N SER A 104 12.51 7.82 11.80
CA SER A 104 13.20 7.45 13.02
C SER A 104 12.27 6.77 14.00
N GLU A 105 12.80 5.84 14.80
CA GLU A 105 12.09 5.37 15.98
C GLU A 105 12.05 6.49 17.03
N ILE A 106 10.87 6.74 17.58
CA ILE A 106 10.65 7.76 18.61
C ILE A 106 10.26 7.09 19.93
N GLY A 107 10.56 7.77 21.04
CA GLY A 107 10.33 7.22 22.37
C GLY A 107 11.46 6.30 22.81
N ARG A 108 11.12 5.16 23.42
CA ARG A 108 12.13 4.19 23.88
C ARG A 108 12.53 3.32 22.70
N SER A 109 13.84 3.13 22.47
CA SER A 109 14.30 2.21 21.44
C SER A 109 13.77 0.79 21.67
N GLY A 110 13.26 0.16 20.61
CA GLY A 110 12.60 -1.14 20.62
C GLY A 110 11.12 -1.09 21.06
N GLN A 111 10.51 0.10 21.16
CA GLN A 111 9.09 0.24 21.47
C GLN A 111 8.21 0.03 20.23
N GLY A 112 8.78 0.14 19.03
CA GLY A 112 8.05 -0.08 17.78
C GLY A 112 7.18 1.11 17.38
N VAL A 113 7.64 2.35 17.63
CA VAL A 113 6.94 3.58 17.22
C VAL A 113 7.85 4.39 16.31
N PHE A 114 7.50 4.49 15.04
CA PHE A 114 8.35 5.11 14.02
C PHE A 114 7.65 6.32 13.42
N ARG A 115 8.38 7.42 13.21
CA ARG A 115 7.86 8.69 12.70
C ARG A 115 8.62 9.12 11.45
N SER A 116 7.87 9.52 10.42
CA SER A 116 8.42 10.09 9.19
C SER A 116 9.25 11.34 9.46
N ALA A 117 10.22 11.63 8.58
CA ALA A 117 11.10 12.79 8.71
C ALA A 117 10.35 14.13 8.82
N ASP A 118 9.24 14.28 8.11
CA ASP A 118 8.39 15.48 8.17
C ASP A 118 7.46 15.53 9.41
N GLY A 119 7.48 14.50 10.24
CA GLY A 119 6.67 14.39 11.46
C GLY A 119 5.18 14.12 11.22
N THR A 120 4.74 13.95 9.98
CA THR A 120 3.30 13.88 9.63
C THR A 120 2.72 12.47 9.57
N ARG A 121 3.55 11.42 9.58
CA ARG A 121 3.14 10.02 9.45
C ARG A 121 3.84 9.16 10.48
N GLN A 122 3.10 8.33 11.18
CA GLN A 122 3.65 7.37 12.15
C GLN A 122 3.17 5.97 11.84
N PHE A 123 4.07 5.00 12.00
CA PHE A 123 3.77 3.59 11.99
C PHE A 123 4.05 3.04 13.39
N ARG A 124 3.11 2.27 13.94
CA ARG A 124 3.27 1.71 15.28
C ARG A 124 2.94 0.22 15.31
N ILE A 125 3.88 -0.52 15.89
CA ILE A 125 3.92 -1.98 16.03
C ILE A 125 4.42 -2.34 17.45
N ASP A 126 3.79 -1.75 18.46
CA ASP A 126 4.13 -2.03 19.86
C ASP A 126 3.58 -3.39 20.35
N ASP A 127 4.14 -3.91 21.44
CA ASP A 127 3.77 -5.20 22.04
C ASP A 127 2.27 -5.34 22.33
N GLY A 128 1.61 -4.24 22.74
CA GLY A 128 0.17 -4.24 23.03
C GLY A 128 -0.65 -4.46 21.76
N SER A 129 -0.21 -3.87 20.66
CA SER A 129 -0.84 -4.01 19.34
C SER A 129 -0.68 -5.42 18.79
N LEU A 130 0.52 -6.02 18.90
CA LEU A 130 0.80 -7.38 18.43
C LEU A 130 0.10 -8.48 19.24
N THR A 131 -0.16 -8.22 20.53
CA THR A 131 -0.92 -9.14 21.39
C THR A 131 -2.43 -8.93 21.30
N GLY A 132 -2.89 -7.84 20.69
CA GLY A 132 -4.32 -7.48 20.64
C GLY A 132 -4.86 -7.04 22.00
N ALA A 133 -4.03 -6.45 22.86
CA ALA A 133 -4.37 -6.06 24.22
C ALA A 133 -5.39 -4.90 24.30
N HIS A 134 -5.59 -4.17 23.20
CA HIS A 134 -6.59 -3.11 23.07
C HIS A 134 -7.40 -3.28 21.79
N SER A 135 -8.50 -2.52 21.69
CA SER A 135 -9.36 -2.46 20.49
C SER A 135 -8.49 -2.36 19.23
N PRO A 136 -8.68 -3.20 18.21
CA PRO A 136 -9.84 -4.07 17.96
C PRO A 136 -9.87 -5.43 18.69
N GLY A 137 -8.97 -5.70 19.65
CA GLY A 137 -8.94 -6.95 20.42
C GLY A 137 -8.32 -8.12 19.65
N VAL A 138 -7.65 -7.80 18.55
CA VAL A 138 -6.90 -8.73 17.72
C VAL A 138 -5.53 -8.14 17.44
N PRO A 139 -4.51 -8.96 17.12
CA PRO A 139 -3.21 -8.47 16.65
C PRO A 139 -3.37 -7.49 15.49
N HIS A 140 -2.73 -6.34 15.60
CA HIS A 140 -2.81 -5.29 14.58
C HIS A 140 -1.56 -4.40 14.61
N VAL A 141 -1.40 -3.62 13.54
CA VAL A 141 -0.46 -2.49 13.46
C VAL A 141 -1.24 -1.20 13.30
N HIS A 142 -0.55 -0.07 13.40
CA HIS A 142 -1.14 1.25 13.24
C HIS A 142 -0.50 2.04 12.11
N LEU A 143 -1.33 2.67 11.28
CA LEU A 143 -0.94 3.83 10.49
C LEU A 143 -1.63 5.07 11.04
N GLU A 144 -0.83 6.07 11.37
CA GLU A 144 -1.28 7.29 12.00
C GLU A 144 -0.85 8.50 11.17
N ALA A 145 -1.78 9.44 10.98
CA ALA A 145 -1.57 10.68 10.23
C ALA A 145 -1.71 11.90 11.15
N PHE A 146 -0.78 12.85 11.04
CA PHE A 146 -0.67 14.02 11.89
C PHE A 146 -0.73 15.30 11.07
N SER A 147 -1.34 16.35 11.62
CA SER A 147 -1.09 17.70 11.13
C SER A 147 0.36 18.10 11.50
N PRO A 148 1.04 18.93 10.70
CA PRO A 148 2.41 19.34 11.01
C PRO A 148 2.55 19.88 12.44
N GLY A 149 3.50 19.32 13.20
CA GLY A 149 3.75 19.69 14.60
C GLY A 149 2.71 19.23 15.62
N ALA A 150 1.70 18.45 15.22
CA ALA A 150 0.69 17.95 16.16
C ALA A 150 1.22 16.79 17.01
N ASN A 151 0.81 16.77 18.28
CA ASN A 151 1.13 15.69 19.23
C ASN A 151 0.21 14.48 19.09
N TYR A 152 -0.98 14.66 18.50
CA TYR A 152 -1.99 13.62 18.35
C TYR A 152 -2.37 13.46 16.88
N PRO A 153 -2.58 12.21 16.42
CA PRO A 153 -2.97 11.97 15.05
C PRO A 153 -4.41 12.42 14.82
N TYR A 154 -4.69 12.93 13.62
CA TYR A 154 -6.06 13.16 13.17
C TYR A 154 -6.70 11.90 12.57
N VAL A 155 -5.89 10.89 12.22
CA VAL A 155 -6.32 9.51 11.89
C VAL A 155 -5.40 8.52 12.58
N ASN A 156 -5.99 7.52 13.24
CA ASN A 156 -5.28 6.38 13.79
C ASN A 156 -5.97 5.09 13.30
N ASN A 157 -5.43 4.51 12.24
CA ASN A 157 -5.96 3.32 11.60
C ASN A 157 -5.36 2.05 12.23
N HIS A 158 -6.20 1.22 12.85
CA HIS A 158 -5.83 -0.06 13.44
C HIS A 158 -6.05 -1.13 12.38
N ILE A 159 -4.98 -1.72 11.87
CA ILE A 159 -5.01 -2.64 10.73
C ILE A 159 -4.76 -4.07 11.24
N PRO A 160 -5.78 -4.93 11.30
CA PRO A 160 -5.62 -6.29 11.81
C PRO A 160 -4.66 -7.13 10.97
N LEU A 161 -3.88 -7.98 11.64
CA LEU A 161 -3.01 -8.95 10.99
C LEU A 161 -3.77 -10.25 10.68
N ILE A 162 -3.43 -10.87 9.55
CA ILE A 162 -3.81 -12.23 9.19
C ILE A 162 -2.83 -13.17 9.92
N ARG A 163 -3.38 -14.16 10.62
CA ARG A 163 -2.62 -15.25 11.24
C ARG A 163 -3.00 -16.58 10.60
#